data_AF-U7UIH1-F1
#
_entry.id   AF-U7UIH1-F1
#
_cell.length_a   1.000
_cell.length_b   1.000
_cell.length_c   1.000
_cell.angle_alpha   90.00
_cell.angle_beta   90.00
_cell.angle_gamma   90.00
#
_symmetry.space_group_name_H-M   'P 1'
#
loop_
_entity.id
_entity.type
_entity.pdbx_description
1 polymer ?
#
loop_
_entity_poly.entity_id
_entity_poly.type
_entity_poly.pdbx_seq_one_letter_code
_entity_poly.pdbx_strand_id
1 'polypeptide(L)'
;MIKECIEIFQEELKKDPNLILKSYLPKDGKYILVTMKENEDWALSEPLTIKYDKKTKIIDGENSLNYDFIKYLDYHSNILDSNKSMDFKKLIQSSNYYSIFFKENIYPKEESAKIILSRIYELLDSGKFSLDKIDEEKSIFKEEIYAGLDFEDVEKFKKFFSSILRYFDTLKDPYTKYKDKESKVLYEENENILGIVNTEEVEKIRNWLIKNLDKFNLNPDNKTYFKIFFVYEDKEKTKRAYKREQERYLRSNSFNKNKYNKEIDGKIFGLSNNNMGLNEKNPISAILTE
;
A
#
# COMPACT_ATOMS: atom_id res chain seq x y z
N MET A 1 23.43 -26.07 0.65
CA MET A 1 21.96 -26.24 0.62
C MET A 1 21.17 -24.93 0.46
N ILE A 2 21.00 -24.06 1.47
CA ILE A 2 20.19 -22.82 1.28
C ILE A 2 20.77 -21.90 0.19
N LYS A 3 22.10 -21.69 0.20
CA LYS A 3 22.79 -20.87 -0.82
C LYS A 3 22.60 -21.44 -2.24
N GLU A 4 22.81 -22.73 -2.41
CA GLU A 4 22.59 -23.43 -3.69
C GLU A 4 21.12 -23.34 -4.14
N CYS A 5 20.16 -23.47 -3.23
CA CYS A 5 18.74 -23.29 -3.55
C CYS A 5 18.44 -21.85 -4.02
N ILE A 6 19.07 -20.84 -3.41
CA ILE A 6 18.94 -19.44 -3.83
C ILE A 6 19.55 -19.25 -5.22
N GLU A 7 20.75 -19.77 -5.47
CA GLU A 7 21.44 -19.68 -6.75
C GLU A 7 20.59 -20.30 -7.88
N ILE A 8 20.09 -21.53 -7.68
CA ILE A 8 19.19 -22.19 -8.64
C ILE A 8 17.92 -21.36 -8.85
N PHE A 9 17.30 -20.87 -7.78
CA PHE A 9 16.08 -20.06 -7.89
C PHE A 9 16.32 -18.74 -8.64
N GLN A 10 17.47 -18.09 -8.41
CA GLN A 10 17.87 -16.89 -9.15
C GLN A 10 18.10 -17.19 -10.63
N GLU A 11 18.70 -18.33 -10.98
CA GLU A 11 18.85 -18.76 -12.38
C GLU A 11 17.49 -19.01 -13.03
N GLU A 12 16.57 -19.68 -12.34
CA GLU A 12 15.21 -19.91 -12.85
C GLU A 12 14.42 -18.60 -13.00
N LEU A 13 14.57 -17.65 -12.07
CA LEU A 13 14.00 -16.31 -12.20
C LEU A 13 14.56 -15.51 -13.38
N LYS A 14 15.84 -15.70 -13.74
CA LYS A 14 16.42 -15.09 -14.95
C LYS A 14 15.79 -15.66 -16.21
N LYS A 15 15.47 -16.96 -16.23
CA LYS A 15 14.80 -17.63 -17.35
C LYS A 15 13.32 -17.24 -17.46
N ASP A 16 12.64 -17.14 -16.32
CA ASP A 16 11.24 -16.73 -16.22
C ASP A 16 11.04 -15.70 -15.11
N PRO A 17 11.09 -14.39 -15.44
CA PRO A 17 10.86 -13.32 -14.48
C PRO A 17 9.47 -13.36 -13.82
N ASN A 18 8.52 -14.10 -14.39
CA ASN A 18 7.16 -14.24 -13.88
C ASN A 18 6.96 -15.52 -13.06
N LEU A 19 8.02 -16.28 -12.77
CA LEU A 19 7.94 -17.56 -12.05
C LEU A 19 7.18 -17.44 -10.72
N ILE A 20 7.45 -16.38 -9.95
CA ILE A 20 6.76 -16.13 -8.68
C ILE A 20 5.27 -15.82 -8.90
N LEU A 21 4.96 -15.08 -9.96
CA LEU A 21 3.58 -14.76 -10.28
C LEU A 21 2.79 -16.01 -10.66
N LYS A 22 3.38 -17.03 -11.29
CA LYS A 22 2.64 -18.26 -11.63
C LYS A 22 1.96 -18.90 -10.42
N SER A 23 2.64 -18.96 -9.27
CA SER A 23 2.10 -19.56 -8.03
C SER A 23 1.39 -18.56 -7.12
N TYR A 24 1.56 -17.26 -7.36
CA TYR A 24 0.93 -16.23 -6.55
C TYR A 24 -0.59 -16.21 -6.72
N LEU A 25 -1.30 -16.08 -5.60
CA LEU A 25 -2.77 -15.96 -5.56
C LEU A 25 -3.14 -14.66 -4.84
N PRO A 26 -3.79 -13.72 -5.53
CA PRO A 26 -4.36 -12.53 -4.88
C PRO A 26 -5.34 -12.93 -3.76
N LYS A 27 -5.40 -12.13 -2.70
CA LYS A 27 -6.35 -12.36 -1.59
C LYS A 27 -7.80 -12.15 -2.05
N ASP A 28 -8.76 -12.82 -1.40
CA ASP A 28 -10.18 -12.57 -1.68
C ASP A 28 -10.55 -11.08 -1.51
N GLY A 29 -11.21 -10.51 -2.51
CA GLY A 29 -11.57 -9.09 -2.49
C GLY A 29 -12.06 -8.53 -3.82
N LYS A 30 -12.39 -7.24 -3.80
CA LYS A 30 -12.69 -6.42 -4.96
C LYS A 30 -11.47 -5.60 -5.36
N TYR A 31 -11.21 -5.54 -6.65
CA TYR A 31 -10.04 -4.94 -7.26
C TYR A 31 -10.50 -3.91 -8.28
N ILE A 32 -10.03 -2.68 -8.17
CA ILE A 32 -10.36 -1.61 -9.11
C ILE A 32 -9.10 -0.95 -9.63
N LEU A 33 -9.07 -0.70 -10.94
CA LEU A 33 -8.01 0.07 -11.59
C LEU A 33 -8.48 1.51 -11.77
N VAL A 34 -7.59 2.44 -11.49
CA VAL A 34 -7.76 3.87 -11.75
C VAL A 34 -6.68 4.28 -12.74
N THR A 35 -7.08 4.51 -13.99
CA THR A 35 -6.16 4.93 -15.05
C THR A 35 -5.89 6.42 -14.94
N MET A 36 -4.66 6.75 -14.55
CA MET A 36 -4.15 8.11 -14.42
C MET A 36 -3.98 8.73 -15.81
N LYS A 37 -4.61 9.88 -16.01
CA LYS A 37 -4.54 10.68 -17.23
C LYS A 37 -3.86 12.03 -16.96
N GLU A 38 -3.33 12.63 -18.02
CA GLU A 38 -2.66 13.94 -17.95
C GLU A 38 -3.64 15.11 -18.09
N ASN A 39 -4.58 15.03 -19.04
CA ASN A 39 -5.44 16.16 -19.43
C ASN A 39 -6.94 15.91 -19.22
N GLU A 40 -7.29 14.83 -18.52
CA GLU A 40 -8.67 14.42 -18.27
C GLU A 40 -8.82 13.82 -16.87
N ASP A 41 -10.05 13.68 -16.41
CA ASP A 41 -10.37 12.91 -15.21
C ASP A 41 -9.90 11.46 -15.34
N TRP A 42 -9.34 10.93 -14.26
CA TRP A 42 -8.88 9.55 -14.23
C TRP A 42 -10.07 8.59 -14.34
N ALA A 43 -9.87 7.52 -15.10
CA ALA A 43 -10.94 6.58 -15.44
C ALA A 43 -10.91 5.38 -14.50
N LEU A 44 -12.08 5.02 -13.95
CA LEU A 44 -12.24 3.81 -13.15
C LEU A 44 -12.58 2.62 -14.06
N SER A 45 -12.01 1.46 -13.78
CA SER A 45 -12.48 0.20 -14.37
C SER A 45 -13.74 -0.31 -13.67
N GLU A 46 -14.44 -1.24 -14.31
CA GLU A 46 -15.37 -2.11 -13.58
C GLU A 46 -14.62 -2.88 -12.47
N PRO A 47 -15.18 -3.03 -11.26
CA PRO A 47 -14.54 -3.79 -10.20
C PRO A 47 -14.43 -5.29 -10.55
N LEU A 48 -13.24 -5.85 -10.44
CA LEU A 48 -13.01 -7.29 -10.53
C LEU A 48 -13.10 -7.91 -9.13
N THR A 49 -14.02 -8.85 -8.93
CA THR A 49 -14.02 -9.69 -7.72
C THR A 49 -13.14 -10.91 -7.95
N ILE A 50 -12.16 -11.11 -7.09
CA ILE A 50 -11.32 -12.32 -7.07
C ILE A 50 -11.63 -13.09 -5.79
N LYS A 51 -11.90 -14.39 -5.93
CA LYS A 51 -12.16 -15.28 -4.80
C LYS A 51 -11.61 -16.67 -5.07
N TYR A 52 -10.89 -17.24 -4.12
CA TYR A 52 -10.35 -18.59 -4.24
C TYR A 52 -11.16 -19.60 -3.43
N ASP A 53 -11.79 -20.55 -4.12
CA ASP A 53 -12.46 -21.68 -3.47
C ASP A 53 -11.43 -22.78 -3.15
N LYS A 54 -11.14 -22.97 -1.86
CA LYS A 54 -10.17 -23.97 -1.40
C LYS A 54 -10.59 -25.42 -1.66
N LYS A 55 -11.89 -25.70 -1.80
CA LYS A 55 -12.42 -27.05 -2.02
C LYS A 55 -12.30 -27.44 -3.48
N THR A 56 -12.71 -26.57 -4.38
CA THR A 56 -12.69 -26.83 -5.83
C THR A 56 -11.36 -26.44 -6.48
N LYS A 57 -10.55 -25.62 -5.80
CA LYS A 57 -9.31 -24.99 -6.30
C LYS A 57 -9.55 -24.07 -7.51
N ILE A 58 -10.77 -23.54 -7.64
CA ILE A 58 -11.16 -22.61 -8.70
C ILE A 58 -11.00 -21.17 -8.20
N ILE A 59 -10.60 -20.27 -9.09
CA ILE A 59 -10.48 -18.84 -8.83
C ILE A 59 -11.57 -18.12 -9.59
N ASP A 60 -12.55 -17.59 -8.86
CA ASP A 60 -13.52 -16.66 -9.43
C ASP A 60 -12.77 -15.40 -9.89
N GLY A 61 -13.04 -14.94 -11.12
CA GLY A 61 -12.41 -13.76 -11.70
C GLY A 61 -11.14 -14.03 -12.53
N GLU A 62 -10.63 -15.26 -12.57
CA GLU A 62 -9.41 -15.60 -13.32
C GLU A 62 -9.53 -15.39 -14.84
N ASN A 63 -10.74 -15.52 -15.39
CA ASN A 63 -11.01 -15.33 -16.82
C ASN A 63 -11.07 -13.85 -17.25
N SER A 64 -10.91 -12.91 -16.30
CA SER A 64 -10.91 -11.48 -16.62
C SER A 64 -9.64 -11.09 -17.37
N LEU A 65 -9.77 -10.24 -18.40
CA LEU A 65 -8.63 -9.67 -19.13
C LEU A 65 -7.67 -8.87 -18.23
N ASN A 66 -8.15 -8.39 -17.08
CA ASN A 66 -7.36 -7.63 -16.11
C ASN A 66 -6.74 -8.52 -15.03
N TYR A 67 -7.06 -9.81 -14.97
CA TYR A 67 -6.64 -10.69 -13.88
C TYR A 67 -5.11 -10.74 -13.73
N ASP A 68 -4.37 -11.06 -14.79
CA ASP A 68 -2.90 -11.16 -14.74
C ASP A 68 -2.23 -9.82 -14.40
N PHE A 69 -2.81 -8.72 -14.89
CA PHE A 69 -2.30 -7.39 -14.58
C PHE A 69 -2.54 -7.04 -13.11
N ILE A 70 -3.76 -7.22 -12.61
CA ILE A 70 -4.09 -7.04 -11.19
C ILE A 70 -3.22 -7.93 -10.30
N LYS A 71 -3.00 -9.17 -10.70
CA LYS A 71 -2.15 -10.12 -9.98
C LYS A 71 -0.71 -9.64 -9.87
N TYR A 72 -0.15 -9.06 -10.93
CA TYR A 72 1.15 -8.40 -10.90
C TYR A 72 1.16 -7.22 -9.91
N LEU A 73 0.18 -6.32 -10.03
CA LEU A 73 0.10 -5.12 -9.19
C LEU A 73 -0.08 -5.48 -7.71
N ASP A 74 -0.90 -6.48 -7.41
CA ASP A 74 -1.13 -6.97 -6.04
C ASP A 74 0.16 -7.53 -5.44
N TYR A 75 0.86 -8.40 -6.17
CA TYR A 75 2.15 -8.94 -5.73
C TYR A 75 3.15 -7.82 -5.42
N HIS A 76 3.26 -6.82 -6.30
CA HIS A 76 4.14 -5.67 -6.13
C HIS A 76 3.58 -4.56 -5.23
N SER A 77 2.59 -4.87 -4.38
CA SER A 77 2.00 -3.91 -3.45
C SER A 77 1.77 -4.46 -2.05
N ASN A 78 2.18 -5.70 -1.78
CA ASN A 78 2.00 -6.30 -0.46
C ASN A 78 3.08 -5.86 0.52
N ILE A 79 2.64 -5.68 1.77
CA ILE A 79 3.53 -5.56 2.93
C ILE A 79 4.05 -6.93 3.36
N LEU A 80 5.26 -6.98 3.93
CA LEU A 80 5.87 -8.22 4.45
C LEU A 80 5.20 -8.68 5.74
N ASP A 81 4.87 -7.74 6.62
CA ASP A 81 4.16 -7.96 7.87
C ASP A 81 3.36 -6.71 8.25
N SER A 82 2.31 -6.90 9.04
CA SER A 82 1.48 -5.82 9.57
C SER A 82 2.27 -4.78 10.38
N ASN A 83 3.34 -5.17 11.09
CA ASN A 83 4.22 -4.21 11.79
C ASN A 83 5.11 -3.40 10.85
N LYS A 84 5.21 -3.81 9.58
CA LYS A 84 5.94 -3.11 8.52
C LYS A 84 5.01 -2.27 7.65
N SER A 85 3.72 -2.12 7.99
CA SER A 85 2.80 -1.28 7.23
C SER A 85 3.27 0.18 7.15
N MET A 86 3.01 0.84 6.03
CA MET A 86 3.25 2.27 5.85
C MET A 86 2.22 3.11 6.62
N ASP A 87 1.01 2.57 6.82
CA ASP A 87 0.11 3.07 7.85
C ASP A 87 0.43 2.39 9.19
N PHE A 88 1.03 3.10 10.15
CA PHE A 88 1.37 2.50 11.44
C PHE A 88 0.16 2.10 12.30
N LYS A 89 -1.07 2.55 11.99
CA LYS A 89 -2.32 2.02 12.59
C LYS A 89 -2.89 0.82 11.84
N LYS A 90 -2.24 0.39 10.74
CA LYS A 90 -2.43 -0.89 10.04
C LYS A 90 -3.80 -1.09 9.39
N LEU A 91 -4.55 -0.02 9.12
CA LEU A 91 -5.80 -0.10 8.38
C LEU A 91 -5.53 -0.20 6.88
N ILE A 92 -4.60 0.61 6.36
CA ILE A 92 -4.09 0.45 5.00
C ILE A 92 -2.94 -0.58 5.00
N GLN A 93 -2.98 -1.52 4.06
CA GLN A 93 -2.10 -2.70 4.02
C GLN A 93 -1.34 -2.90 2.71
N SER A 94 -1.26 -1.85 1.90
CA SER A 94 -0.38 -1.78 0.73
C SER A 94 0.98 -1.18 1.10
N SER A 95 1.97 -1.36 0.23
CA SER A 95 3.37 -0.96 0.44
C SER A 95 3.77 0.33 -0.29
N ASN A 96 3.00 0.78 -1.29
CA ASN A 96 3.37 1.87 -2.20
C ASN A 96 2.21 2.81 -2.54
N TYR A 97 2.52 4.04 -2.94
CA TYR A 97 1.52 5.09 -3.17
C TYR A 97 0.63 4.85 -4.41
N TYR A 98 0.96 3.89 -5.27
CA TYR A 98 0.08 3.47 -6.37
C TYR A 98 -1.02 2.49 -5.94
N SER A 99 -1.07 2.09 -4.67
CA SER A 99 -2.02 1.08 -4.22
C SER A 99 -2.59 1.37 -2.83
N ILE A 100 -3.86 1.01 -2.62
CA ILE A 100 -4.53 1.14 -1.33
C ILE A 100 -5.33 -0.11 -1.05
N PHE A 101 -4.92 -0.85 -0.01
CA PHE A 101 -5.58 -2.09 0.43
C PHE A 101 -6.21 -1.89 1.80
N PHE A 102 -7.51 -2.12 1.90
CA PHE A 102 -8.24 -2.09 3.18
C PHE A 102 -9.40 -3.06 3.13
N LYS A 103 -10.00 -3.39 4.29
CA LYS A 103 -11.25 -4.17 4.32
C LYS A 103 -12.45 -3.25 4.25
N GLU A 104 -13.46 -3.54 3.44
CA GLU A 104 -14.60 -2.61 3.25
C GLU A 104 -15.33 -2.31 4.58
N ASN A 105 -15.38 -3.26 5.50
CA ASN A 105 -16.05 -3.11 6.79
C ASN A 105 -15.44 -2.09 7.78
N ILE A 106 -14.30 -1.48 7.44
CA ILE A 106 -13.76 -0.34 8.21
C ILE A 106 -14.37 0.99 7.77
N TYR A 107 -15.00 1.02 6.59
CA TYR A 107 -15.68 2.19 6.06
C TYR A 107 -17.04 2.36 6.78
N PRO A 108 -17.51 3.60 7.03
CA PRO A 108 -18.84 3.83 7.60
C PRO A 108 -19.96 3.49 6.63
N LYS A 109 -21.20 3.44 7.12
CA LYS A 109 -22.39 3.27 6.28
C LYS A 109 -22.43 4.29 5.14
N GLU A 110 -22.94 3.84 3.99
CA GLU A 110 -22.95 4.62 2.74
C GLU A 110 -23.62 6.00 2.89
N GLU A 111 -24.73 6.08 3.62
CA GLU A 111 -25.46 7.33 3.86
C GLU A 111 -24.61 8.35 4.64
N SER A 112 -24.07 7.94 5.80
CA SER A 112 -23.16 8.76 6.61
C SER A 112 -21.92 9.17 5.80
N ALA A 113 -21.34 8.24 5.03
CA ALA A 113 -20.17 8.50 4.20
C ALA A 113 -20.42 9.59 3.14
N LYS A 114 -21.56 9.50 2.43
CA LYS A 114 -21.94 10.49 1.41
C LYS A 114 -22.11 11.87 2.00
N ILE A 115 -22.77 11.99 3.15
CA ILE A 115 -22.96 13.28 3.83
C ILE A 115 -21.61 13.88 4.24
N ILE A 116 -20.73 13.07 4.85
CA ILE A 116 -19.41 13.54 5.28
C ILE A 116 -18.57 13.97 4.09
N LEU A 117 -18.50 13.17 3.02
CA LEU A 117 -17.73 13.50 1.82
C LEU A 117 -18.24 14.77 1.14
N SER A 118 -19.57 14.95 1.01
CA SER A 118 -20.15 16.18 0.47
C SER A 118 -19.67 17.41 1.23
N ARG A 119 -19.74 17.38 2.57
CA ARG A 119 -19.30 18.49 3.44
C ARG A 119 -17.78 18.73 3.31
N ILE A 120 -16.98 17.68 3.18
CA ILE A 120 -15.53 17.82 2.96
C ILE A 120 -15.24 18.46 1.60
N TYR A 121 -15.94 18.04 0.53
CA TYR A 121 -15.74 18.57 -0.81
C TYR A 121 -16.11 20.05 -0.89
N GLU A 122 -17.22 20.46 -0.27
CA GLU A 122 -17.58 21.88 -0.15
C GLU A 122 -16.50 22.72 0.55
N LEU A 123 -15.87 22.19 1.60
CA LEU A 123 -14.79 22.86 2.31
C LEU A 123 -13.50 22.95 1.47
N LEU A 124 -13.21 21.93 0.67
CA LEU A 124 -12.09 21.94 -0.27
C LEU A 124 -12.32 22.98 -1.38
N ASP A 125 -13.50 22.98 -2.00
CA ASP A 125 -13.84 23.87 -3.11
C ASP A 125 -13.91 25.33 -2.69
N SER A 126 -14.39 25.61 -1.47
CA SER A 126 -14.39 26.96 -0.90
C SER A 126 -13.01 27.44 -0.43
N GLY A 127 -11.97 26.61 -0.50
CA GLY A 127 -10.63 26.93 0.00
C GLY A 127 -10.52 27.07 1.52
N LYS A 128 -11.61 26.78 2.25
CA LYS A 128 -11.65 26.79 3.72
C LYS A 128 -10.93 25.60 4.34
N PHE A 129 -10.57 24.61 3.52
CA PHE A 129 -9.83 23.42 3.88
C PHE A 129 -8.79 23.11 2.81
N SER A 130 -7.59 22.69 3.23
CA SER A 130 -6.49 22.32 2.33
C SER A 130 -5.91 20.99 2.80
N LEU A 131 -5.68 20.09 1.83
CA LEU A 131 -5.11 18.77 2.09
C LEU A 131 -3.64 18.84 2.54
N ASP A 132 -2.92 19.88 2.12
CA ASP A 132 -1.50 20.10 2.45
C ASP A 132 -1.28 20.54 3.90
N LYS A 133 -2.32 21.09 4.55
CA LYS A 133 -2.28 21.59 5.93
C LYS A 133 -2.93 20.64 6.93
N ILE A 134 -3.12 19.37 6.55
CA ILE A 134 -3.70 18.39 7.44
C ILE A 134 -2.67 17.99 8.50
N ASP A 135 -2.69 18.68 9.63
CA ASP A 135 -2.34 18.06 10.91
C ASP A 135 -3.47 17.09 11.25
N GLU A 136 -3.13 15.83 11.49
CA GLU A 136 -4.02 14.68 11.74
C GLU A 136 -5.16 14.93 12.76
N GLU A 137 -5.14 16.02 13.53
CA GLU A 137 -6.01 16.20 14.71
C GLU A 137 -6.97 17.40 14.66
N LYS A 138 -6.80 18.42 13.79
CA LYS A 138 -7.52 19.70 14.00
C LYS A 138 -8.48 20.16 12.90
N SER A 139 -8.22 19.87 11.62
CA SER A 139 -8.98 20.53 10.54
C SER A 139 -10.10 19.70 9.89
N ILE A 140 -9.99 18.36 9.89
CA ILE A 140 -11.06 17.46 9.39
C ILE A 140 -12.11 17.19 10.47
N PHE A 141 -11.78 17.49 11.73
CA PHE A 141 -12.55 17.14 12.91
C PHE A 141 -13.54 18.22 13.34
N LYS A 142 -13.80 19.23 12.50
CA LYS A 142 -14.80 20.25 12.83
C LYS A 142 -16.14 19.56 13.06
N GLU A 143 -16.73 19.80 14.23
CA GLU A 143 -17.97 19.12 14.64
C GLU A 143 -19.11 19.32 13.63
N GLU A 144 -19.10 20.44 12.90
CA GLU A 144 -20.06 20.74 11.82
C GLU A 144 -20.08 19.69 10.69
N ILE A 145 -18.92 19.08 10.36
CA ILE A 145 -18.83 18.04 9.32
C ILE A 145 -19.63 16.80 9.74
N TYR A 146 -19.73 16.55 11.04
CA TYR A 146 -20.34 15.35 11.60
C TYR A 146 -21.69 15.59 12.26
N ALA A 147 -22.18 16.83 12.24
CA ALA A 147 -23.43 17.20 12.88
C ALA A 147 -24.59 16.34 12.37
N GLY A 148 -25.32 15.73 13.30
CA GLY A 148 -26.50 14.90 13.04
C GLY A 148 -26.22 13.46 12.59
N LEU A 149 -24.96 13.01 12.59
CA LEU A 149 -24.58 11.67 12.15
C LEU A 149 -24.38 10.70 13.32
N ASP A 150 -24.50 9.41 13.02
CA ASP A 150 -24.23 8.33 13.96
C ASP A 150 -22.77 8.33 14.43
N PHE A 151 -22.55 8.17 15.73
CA PHE A 151 -21.23 8.25 16.34
C PHE A 151 -20.28 7.15 15.84
N GLU A 152 -20.76 5.92 15.64
CA GLU A 152 -19.93 4.81 15.17
C GLU A 152 -19.46 5.06 13.73
N ASP A 153 -20.35 5.53 12.86
CA ASP A 153 -20.02 5.90 11.49
C ASP A 153 -19.02 7.07 11.44
N VAL A 154 -19.21 8.09 12.28
CA VAL A 154 -18.27 9.22 12.40
C VAL A 154 -16.88 8.74 12.81
N GLU A 155 -16.79 7.87 13.81
CA GLU A 155 -15.52 7.31 14.27
C GLU A 155 -14.85 6.40 13.22
N LYS A 156 -15.63 5.59 12.49
CA LYS A 156 -15.12 4.80 11.36
C LYS A 156 -14.56 5.69 10.27
N PHE A 157 -15.31 6.71 9.85
CA PHE A 157 -14.86 7.65 8.82
C PHE A 157 -13.56 8.35 9.24
N LYS A 158 -13.53 8.91 10.45
CA LYS A 158 -12.35 9.60 11.00
C LYS A 158 -11.12 8.69 10.98
N LYS A 159 -11.25 7.45 11.45
CA LYS A 159 -10.15 6.47 11.45
C LYS A 159 -9.70 6.13 10.03
N PHE A 160 -10.65 5.84 9.14
CA PHE A 160 -10.35 5.50 7.74
C PHE A 160 -9.64 6.65 7.02
N PHE A 161 -10.20 7.86 7.09
CA PHE A 161 -9.66 9.04 6.43
C PHE A 161 -8.28 9.41 6.97
N SER A 162 -8.11 9.39 8.30
CA SER A 162 -6.79 9.62 8.92
C SER A 162 -5.77 8.54 8.54
N SER A 163 -6.22 7.32 8.24
CA SER A 163 -5.36 6.25 7.74
C SER A 163 -4.89 6.47 6.30
N ILE A 164 -5.75 6.97 5.42
CA ILE A 164 -5.35 7.38 4.07
C ILE A 164 -4.28 8.47 4.14
N LEU A 165 -4.52 9.51 4.93
CA LEU A 165 -3.61 10.65 5.03
C LEU A 165 -2.23 10.24 5.51
N ARG A 166 -2.17 9.57 6.66
CA ARG A 166 -0.94 9.05 7.24
C ARG A 166 -0.18 8.12 6.31
N TYR A 167 -0.90 7.28 5.57
CA TYR A 167 -0.31 6.38 4.59
C TYR A 167 0.45 7.15 3.52
N PHE A 168 -0.17 8.18 2.94
CA PHE A 168 0.47 9.02 1.94
C PHE A 168 1.55 9.92 2.53
N ASP A 169 1.36 10.49 3.71
CA ASP A 169 2.37 11.30 4.41
C ASP A 169 3.64 10.48 4.67
N THR A 170 3.48 9.24 5.13
CA THR A 170 4.61 8.32 5.35
C THR A 170 5.31 7.94 4.05
N LEU A 171 4.57 7.80 2.95
CA LEU A 171 5.17 7.47 1.65
C LEU A 171 5.84 8.67 1.01
N LYS A 172 5.31 9.88 1.21
CA LYS A 172 5.87 11.15 0.75
C LYS A 172 7.17 11.49 1.47
N ASP A 173 7.19 11.29 2.79
CA ASP A 173 8.37 11.46 3.63
C ASP A 173 8.62 10.21 4.50
N PRO A 174 9.35 9.21 3.97
CA PRO A 174 9.61 7.95 4.67
C PRO A 174 10.44 8.10 5.95
N TYR A 175 11.16 9.22 6.13
CA TYR A 175 11.89 9.52 7.36
C TYR A 175 10.95 9.79 8.55
N THR A 176 9.66 10.07 8.31
CA THR A 176 8.63 10.11 9.35
C THR A 176 8.41 8.74 10.01
N LYS A 177 8.74 7.65 9.32
CA LYS A 177 8.69 6.28 9.84
C LYS A 177 10.08 5.76 10.23
N TYR A 178 11.08 5.99 9.39
CA TYR A 178 12.45 5.52 9.59
C TYR A 178 13.27 6.55 10.39
N LYS A 179 13.02 6.63 11.70
CA LYS A 179 13.55 7.70 12.56
C LYS A 179 14.92 7.41 13.18
N ASP A 180 15.20 6.15 13.51
CA ASP A 180 16.48 5.75 14.12
C ASP A 180 17.62 5.80 13.10
N LYS A 181 18.85 5.93 13.60
CA LYS A 181 20.05 6.13 12.78
C LYS A 181 20.20 5.02 11.74
N GLU A 182 20.05 3.77 12.16
CA GLU A 182 20.25 2.60 11.31
C GLU A 182 19.16 2.51 10.22
N SER A 183 17.90 2.79 10.56
CA SER A 183 16.83 2.88 9.56
C SER A 183 17.04 4.02 8.56
N LYS A 184 17.57 5.16 9.00
CA LYS A 184 17.87 6.30 8.11
C LYS A 184 18.94 5.97 7.10
N VAL A 185 20.06 5.40 7.54
CA VAL A 185 21.16 4.96 6.67
C VAL A 185 20.67 3.95 5.63
N LEU A 186 19.85 2.98 6.06
CA LEU A 186 19.24 2.02 5.14
C LEU A 186 18.32 2.70 4.10
N TYR A 187 17.58 3.73 4.50
CA TYR A 187 16.70 4.46 3.59
C TYR A 187 17.49 5.37 2.63
N GLU A 188 18.56 6.02 3.11
CA GLU A 188 19.49 6.80 2.28
C GLU A 188 20.13 5.92 1.18
N GLU A 189 20.51 4.68 1.51
CA GLU A 189 20.97 3.70 0.51
C GLU A 189 19.88 3.40 -0.54
N ASN A 190 18.62 3.28 -0.14
CA ASN A 190 17.51 3.11 -1.08
C ASN A 190 17.34 4.31 -2.01
N GLU A 191 17.49 5.53 -1.51
CA GLU A 191 17.45 6.72 -2.35
C GLU A 191 18.64 6.80 -3.31
N ASN A 192 19.83 6.37 -2.90
CA ASN A 192 20.99 6.30 -3.78
C ASN A 192 20.79 5.31 -4.96
N ILE A 193 20.10 4.19 -4.72
CA ILE A 193 19.85 3.15 -5.74
C ILE A 193 18.65 3.50 -6.61
N LEU A 194 17.54 3.88 -5.98
CA LEU A 194 16.24 4.02 -6.61
C LEU A 194 15.83 5.46 -6.85
N GLY A 195 16.64 6.43 -6.46
CA GLY A 195 16.28 7.85 -6.40
C GLY A 195 15.31 8.17 -5.26
N ILE A 196 15.14 9.46 -4.99
CA ILE A 196 14.13 9.97 -4.05
C ILE A 196 12.71 9.60 -4.49
N VAL A 197 11.77 9.65 -3.55
CA VAL A 197 10.34 9.45 -3.85
C VAL A 197 9.83 10.56 -4.77
N ASN A 198 8.97 10.21 -5.73
CA ASN A 198 8.25 11.19 -6.54
C ASN A 198 7.11 11.84 -5.73
N THR A 199 7.44 12.86 -4.95
CA THR A 199 6.50 13.52 -4.02
C THR A 199 5.34 14.20 -4.74
N GLU A 200 5.54 14.74 -5.94
CA GLU A 200 4.48 15.33 -6.77
C GLU A 200 3.42 14.29 -7.15
N GLU A 201 3.86 13.09 -7.51
CA GLU A 201 2.97 12.01 -7.90
C GLU A 201 2.23 11.38 -6.71
N VAL A 202 2.92 11.23 -5.56
CA VAL A 202 2.29 10.84 -4.29
C VAL A 202 1.14 11.79 -3.95
N GLU A 203 1.37 13.09 -4.05
CA GLU A 203 0.35 14.11 -3.79
C GLU A 203 -0.75 14.12 -4.85
N LYS A 204 -0.40 13.95 -6.13
CA LYS A 204 -1.40 13.84 -7.21
C LYS A 204 -2.37 12.68 -6.95
N ILE A 205 -1.85 11.51 -6.58
CA ILE A 205 -2.67 10.32 -6.27
C ILE A 205 -3.49 10.52 -5.00
N ARG A 206 -2.87 11.01 -3.91
CA ARG A 206 -3.56 11.31 -2.65
C ARG A 206 -4.74 12.25 -2.86
N ASN A 207 -4.51 13.37 -3.53
CA ASN A 207 -5.50 14.41 -3.74
C ASN A 207 -6.62 13.92 -4.65
N TRP A 208 -6.29 13.19 -5.72
CA TRP A 208 -7.29 12.59 -6.57
C TRP A 208 -8.15 11.58 -5.79
N LEU A 209 -7.55 10.66 -5.03
CA LEU A 209 -8.31 9.69 -4.25
C LEU A 209 -9.29 10.37 -3.30
N ILE A 210 -8.81 11.32 -2.50
CA ILE A 210 -9.63 12.00 -1.48
C ILE A 210 -10.84 12.66 -2.11
N LYS A 211 -10.68 13.31 -3.27
CA LYS A 211 -11.75 13.99 -4.01
C LYS A 211 -12.70 13.05 -4.76
N ASN A 212 -12.45 11.74 -4.72
CA ASN A 212 -13.18 10.75 -5.51
C ASN A 212 -13.57 9.50 -4.68
N LEU A 213 -13.54 9.58 -3.34
CA LEU A 213 -13.84 8.44 -2.47
C LEU A 213 -15.28 7.92 -2.64
N ASP A 214 -16.20 8.81 -3.00
CA ASP A 214 -17.60 8.52 -3.32
C ASP A 214 -17.78 7.66 -4.57
N LYS A 215 -16.79 7.61 -5.47
CA LYS A 215 -16.86 6.83 -6.73
C LYS A 215 -16.69 5.32 -6.53
N PHE A 216 -16.26 4.85 -5.36
CA PHE A 216 -15.86 3.44 -5.14
C PHE A 216 -16.99 2.51 -4.67
N ASN A 217 -18.21 3.02 -4.41
CA ASN A 217 -19.39 2.22 -4.01
C ASN A 217 -19.07 1.13 -2.96
N LEU A 218 -18.41 1.55 -1.87
CA LEU A 218 -17.95 0.64 -0.82
C LEU A 218 -19.13 0.05 -0.05
N ASN A 219 -19.03 -1.25 0.29
CA ASN A 219 -20.03 -1.97 1.08
C ASN A 219 -19.47 -2.34 2.47
N PRO A 220 -19.81 -1.59 3.53
CA PRO A 220 -19.36 -1.84 4.91
C PRO A 220 -19.75 -3.20 5.50
N ASP A 221 -20.73 -3.90 4.93
CA ASP A 221 -21.07 -5.26 5.38
C ASP A 221 -20.09 -6.31 4.85
N ASN A 222 -19.29 -5.96 3.84
CA ASN A 222 -18.28 -6.83 3.28
C ASN A 222 -16.98 -6.82 4.12
N LYS A 223 -16.57 -7.99 4.60
CA LYS A 223 -15.34 -8.17 5.42
C LYS A 223 -14.09 -8.50 4.60
N THR A 224 -14.21 -8.59 3.27
CA THR A 224 -13.07 -8.85 2.38
C THR A 224 -12.34 -7.56 2.00
N TYR A 225 -11.23 -7.69 1.26
CA TYR A 225 -10.45 -6.52 0.86
C TYR A 225 -11.12 -5.76 -0.28
N PHE A 226 -11.00 -4.44 -0.23
CA PHE A 226 -11.09 -3.54 -1.37
C PHE A 226 -9.71 -3.03 -1.70
N LYS A 227 -9.32 -3.14 -2.97
CA LYS A 227 -7.99 -2.79 -3.44
C LYS A 227 -8.09 -1.85 -4.63
N ILE A 228 -7.51 -0.67 -4.48
CA ILE A 228 -7.43 0.36 -5.51
C ILE A 228 -6.01 0.36 -6.07
N PHE A 229 -5.88 0.38 -7.38
CA PHE A 229 -4.60 0.44 -8.09
C PHE A 229 -4.58 1.62 -9.07
N PHE A 230 -3.64 2.53 -8.88
CA PHE A 230 -3.41 3.66 -9.78
C PHE A 230 -2.42 3.26 -10.87
N VAL A 231 -2.87 3.29 -12.12
CA VAL A 231 -2.12 2.78 -13.27
C VAL A 231 -1.96 3.86 -14.31
N TYR A 232 -0.84 3.87 -15.03
CA TYR A 232 -0.74 4.67 -16.25
C TYR A 232 -1.45 3.97 -17.40
N GLU A 233 -1.76 4.72 -18.46
CA GLU A 233 -2.24 4.16 -19.73
C GLU A 233 -1.24 3.15 -20.31
N ASP A 234 0.07 3.43 -20.17
CA ASP A 234 1.13 2.47 -20.46
C ASP A 234 1.26 1.43 -19.32
N LYS A 235 0.86 0.19 -19.62
CA LYS A 235 0.97 -0.95 -18.71
C LYS A 235 2.41 -1.26 -18.31
N GLU A 236 3.38 -1.12 -19.21
CA GLU A 236 4.79 -1.39 -18.90
C GLU A 236 5.40 -0.29 -18.04
N LYS A 237 5.02 0.98 -18.27
CA LYS A 237 5.34 2.08 -17.34
C LYS A 237 4.78 1.78 -15.94
N THR A 238 3.53 1.32 -15.87
CA THR A 238 2.89 0.93 -14.60
C THR A 238 3.68 -0.19 -13.91
N LYS A 239 3.98 -1.28 -14.61
CA LYS A 239 4.73 -2.40 -14.02
C LYS A 239 6.08 -1.95 -13.46
N ARG A 240 6.83 -1.13 -14.21
CA ARG A 240 8.12 -0.57 -13.75
C ARG A 240 7.96 0.27 -12.48
N ALA A 241 6.93 1.12 -12.41
CA ALA A 241 6.67 1.95 -11.24
C ALA A 241 6.35 1.12 -10.00
N TYR A 242 5.44 0.14 -10.11
CA TYR A 242 5.10 -0.76 -9.01
C TYR A 242 6.29 -1.59 -8.54
N LYS A 243 7.09 -2.12 -9.47
CA LYS A 243 8.30 -2.88 -9.12
C LYS A 243 9.30 -2.00 -8.36
N ARG A 244 9.56 -0.78 -8.83
CA ARG A 244 10.48 0.18 -8.19
C ARG A 244 10.04 0.51 -6.77
N GLU A 245 8.76 0.82 -6.56
CA GLU A 245 8.25 1.16 -5.22
C GLU A 245 8.16 -0.06 -4.30
N GLN A 246 7.85 -1.25 -4.82
CA GLN A 246 7.95 -2.48 -4.04
C GLN A 246 9.39 -2.75 -3.60
N GLU A 247 10.37 -2.51 -4.47
CA GLU A 247 11.78 -2.67 -4.14
C GLU A 247 12.20 -1.69 -3.03
N ARG A 248 11.81 -0.42 -3.14
CA ARG A 248 12.00 0.61 -2.10
C ARG A 248 11.44 0.14 -0.75
N TYR A 249 10.22 -0.39 -0.76
CA TYR A 249 9.60 -0.96 0.43
C TYR A 249 10.38 -2.16 0.97
N LEU A 250 10.71 -3.15 0.14
CA LEU A 250 11.38 -4.37 0.56
C LEU A 250 12.76 -4.10 1.15
N ARG A 251 13.58 -3.26 0.51
CA ARG A 251 14.91 -2.91 1.00
C ARG A 251 14.86 -2.17 2.35
N SER A 252 13.84 -1.34 2.56
CA SER A 252 13.65 -0.62 3.84
C SER A 252 13.12 -1.51 4.99
N ASN A 253 12.57 -2.68 4.66
CA ASN A 253 11.82 -3.52 5.61
C ASN A 253 12.24 -5.01 5.61
N SER A 254 13.31 -5.37 4.90
CA SER A 254 13.82 -6.74 4.77
C SER A 254 14.32 -7.33 6.09
N PHE A 255 14.75 -6.47 7.01
CA PHE A 255 15.20 -6.85 8.35
C PHE A 255 14.06 -6.81 9.37
N ASN A 256 14.11 -7.70 10.36
CA ASN A 256 13.13 -7.77 11.44
C ASN A 256 13.08 -6.45 12.22
N LYS A 257 14.24 -5.95 12.66
CA LYS A 257 14.39 -4.64 13.32
C LYS A 257 15.66 -3.95 12.80
N ASN A 258 15.48 -2.85 12.06
CA ASN A 258 16.57 -2.11 11.43
C ASN A 258 17.56 -1.53 12.46
N LYS A 259 17.09 -1.17 13.67
CA LYS A 259 17.92 -0.70 14.79
C LYS A 259 19.10 -1.62 15.13
N TYR A 260 19.02 -2.91 14.79
CA TYR A 260 20.09 -3.87 15.08
C TYR A 260 21.01 -4.14 13.89
N ASN A 261 20.83 -3.40 12.80
CA ASN A 261 21.66 -3.54 11.63
C ASN A 261 23.07 -3.03 11.89
N LYS A 262 24.06 -3.65 11.26
CA LYS A 262 25.46 -3.26 11.30
C LYS A 262 25.99 -3.08 9.89
N GLU A 263 26.71 -1.99 9.68
CA GLU A 263 27.47 -1.78 8.46
C GLU A 263 28.85 -2.45 8.59
N ILE A 264 29.18 -3.33 7.65
CA ILE A 264 30.49 -4.00 7.56
C ILE A 264 30.90 -3.94 6.08
N ASP A 265 32.07 -3.39 5.79
CA ASP A 265 32.62 -3.25 4.42
C ASP A 265 31.64 -2.58 3.43
N GLY A 266 30.92 -1.55 3.90
CA GLY A 266 29.93 -0.81 3.08
C GLY A 266 28.65 -1.57 2.77
N LYS A 267 28.41 -2.71 3.45
CA LYS A 267 27.17 -3.51 3.34
C LYS A 267 26.42 -3.52 4.67
N ILE A 268 25.09 -3.43 4.60
CA ILE A 268 24.22 -3.48 5.78
C ILE A 268 23.81 -4.92 6.10
N PHE A 269 24.12 -5.38 7.31
CA PHE A 269 23.77 -6.71 7.82
C PHE A 269 22.76 -6.61 8.95
N GLY A 270 21.74 -7.45 8.94
CA GLY A 270 20.73 -7.51 9.99
C GLY A 270 20.01 -8.86 10.03
N LEU A 271 19.21 -9.09 11.08
CA LEU A 271 18.36 -10.28 11.15
C LEU A 271 17.23 -10.16 10.14
N SER A 272 17.09 -11.16 9.26
CA SER A 272 16.03 -11.21 8.27
C SER A 272 14.65 -11.16 8.93
N ASN A 273 13.70 -10.47 8.30
CA ASN A 273 12.29 -10.47 8.69
C ASN A 273 11.57 -11.78 8.35
N ASN A 274 12.20 -12.67 7.56
CA ASN A 274 11.61 -13.96 7.23
C ASN A 274 11.48 -14.79 8.50
N ASN A 275 10.22 -15.09 8.83
CA ASN A 275 9.67 -15.79 9.99
C ASN A 275 10.21 -17.23 10.19
N MET A 276 11.52 -17.46 10.06
CA MET A 276 12.17 -18.57 10.72
C MET A 276 12.02 -18.30 12.21
N GLY A 277 11.39 -19.20 12.97
CA GLY A 277 11.07 -19.05 14.39
C GLY A 277 12.28 -18.87 15.30
N LEU A 278 12.93 -17.71 15.17
CA LEU A 278 14.15 -17.30 15.84
C LEU A 278 13.75 -16.14 16.74
N ASN A 279 13.31 -16.52 17.93
CA ASN A 279 13.09 -15.66 19.07
C ASN A 279 14.41 -14.94 19.46
N GLU A 280 14.27 -13.73 19.99
CA GLU A 280 15.29 -12.70 20.27
C GLU A 280 16.47 -13.14 21.17
N LYS A 281 16.54 -14.41 21.58
CA LYS A 281 17.55 -14.97 22.49
C LYS A 281 18.63 -15.83 21.83
N ASN A 282 18.64 -16.02 20.51
CA ASN A 282 19.69 -16.79 19.82
C ASN A 282 20.48 -15.92 18.83
N PRO A 283 21.75 -15.57 19.12
CA PRO A 283 22.53 -14.62 18.33
C PRO A 283 23.24 -15.22 17.11
N ILE A 284 22.65 -16.18 16.40
CA ILE A 284 23.26 -16.78 15.21
C ILE A 284 22.23 -17.01 14.10
N SER A 285 22.20 -16.10 13.13
CA SER A 285 22.05 -16.38 11.68
C SER A 285 21.81 -15.06 10.93
N ALA A 286 22.90 -14.42 10.51
CA ALA A 286 22.84 -13.40 9.47
C ALA A 286 22.48 -14.11 8.15
N ILE A 287 21.38 -13.72 7.52
CA ILE A 287 21.11 -14.09 6.13
C ILE A 287 21.44 -12.89 5.26
N LEU A 288 22.28 -13.16 4.27
CA LEU A 288 22.66 -12.28 3.17
C LEU A 288 21.40 -11.89 2.38
N THR A 289 21.08 -10.61 2.31
CA THR A 289 20.35 -10.05 1.18
C THR A 289 21.38 -9.29 0.36
N GLU A 290 21.77 -9.84 -0.79
CA GLU A 290 22.53 -9.11 -1.83
C GLU A 290 21.66 -8.05 -2.50
#